data_AF-A0A378QTD9-F1
#
_entry.id   AF-A0A378QTD9-F1
#
_cell.length_a   1.000
_cell.length_b   1.000
_cell.length_c   1.000
_cell.angle_alpha   90.00
_cell.angle_beta   90.00
_cell.angle_gamma   90.00
#
_symmetry.space_group_name_H-M   'P 1'
#
loop_
_entity.id
_entity.type
_entity.pdbx_description
1 polymer ?
#
loop_
_entity_poly.entity_id
_entity_poly.type
_entity_poly.pdbx_seq_one_letter_code
_entity_poly.pdbx_strand_id
1 'polypeptide(L)'
;MPLTRYYILENDTTTAGGIVQTTTNPTIFNISGKKQSCIGDDVWCPACQSMGKIVPTGPRLSFSLGGAMPALNDDLCLCKCNPPPKLVHSQTSFKEIIDDNRLAQYQKAREQYRQSKLQNNFANTQANDDELPKFTVHFRRDDNYQGRYGFDWLRDEYVYDVGGEQSQISIAEQGTLISAFIKQYTTYQNKPVSVIDEFASIRADYIPAWLNIPTELKNYHTTT
;
A
#
# COMPACT_ATOMS: atom_id res chain seq x y z
N MET A 1 -19.18 -18.01 -24.21
CA MET A 1 -19.79 -18.77 -23.09
C MET A 1 -19.94 -17.77 -21.97
N PRO A 2 -21.17 -17.47 -21.54
CA PRO A 2 -21.42 -16.39 -20.60
C PRO A 2 -20.71 -16.67 -19.28
N LEU A 3 -20.08 -15.63 -18.72
CA LEU A 3 -19.37 -15.71 -17.44
C LEU A 3 -20.39 -15.76 -16.31
N THR A 4 -20.35 -16.79 -15.50
CA THR A 4 -21.20 -16.90 -14.30
C THR A 4 -20.40 -16.47 -13.07
N ARG A 5 -20.99 -15.60 -12.24
CA ARG A 5 -20.44 -15.25 -10.92
C ARG A 5 -21.48 -15.48 -9.83
N TYR A 6 -21.04 -16.05 -8.72
CA TYR A 6 -21.85 -16.44 -7.59
C TYR A 6 -21.74 -15.38 -6.49
N TYR A 7 -22.88 -15.07 -5.87
CA TYR A 7 -22.91 -14.14 -4.74
C TYR A 7 -22.31 -14.79 -3.50
N ILE A 8 -21.50 -14.00 -2.80
CA ILE A 8 -20.87 -14.38 -1.53
C ILE A 8 -21.85 -14.11 -0.38
N LEU A 9 -21.96 -15.09 0.50
CA LEU A 9 -22.77 -15.01 1.70
C LEU A 9 -21.88 -14.97 2.95
N GLU A 10 -22.46 -14.60 4.08
CA GLU A 10 -21.77 -14.73 5.36
C GLU A 10 -21.31 -16.18 5.61
N ASN A 11 -20.16 -16.32 6.28
CA ASN A 11 -19.46 -17.58 6.51
C ASN A 11 -18.94 -18.29 5.25
N ASP A 12 -18.98 -17.66 4.07
CA ASP A 12 -18.22 -18.14 2.91
C ASP A 12 -16.71 -17.99 3.16
N THR A 13 -15.92 -18.73 2.38
CA THR A 13 -14.48 -18.85 2.60
C THR A 13 -13.66 -18.08 1.57
N THR A 14 -12.37 -17.85 1.86
CA THR A 14 -11.40 -17.44 0.84
C THR A 14 -10.48 -18.59 0.46
N THR A 15 -9.70 -18.43 -0.61
CA THR A 15 -8.63 -19.37 -0.99
C THR A 15 -7.56 -19.57 0.08
N ALA A 16 -7.49 -18.69 1.09
CA ALA A 16 -6.59 -18.80 2.24
C ALA A 16 -7.33 -19.24 3.53
N GLY A 17 -8.55 -19.76 3.41
CA GLY A 17 -9.38 -20.19 4.54
C GLY A 17 -9.99 -19.05 5.35
N GLY A 18 -9.97 -17.81 4.84
CA GLY A 18 -10.59 -16.66 5.50
C GLY A 18 -12.11 -16.79 5.55
N ILE A 19 -12.73 -16.32 6.61
CA ILE A 19 -14.18 -16.45 6.86
C ILE A 19 -14.84 -15.08 6.73
N VAL A 20 -15.80 -14.96 5.81
CA VAL A 20 -16.57 -13.74 5.61
C VAL A 20 -17.49 -13.51 6.81
N GLN A 21 -17.40 -12.33 7.40
CA GLN A 21 -18.21 -11.95 8.55
C GLN A 21 -19.60 -11.49 8.12
N THR A 22 -20.53 -11.51 9.07
CA THR A 22 -21.88 -10.99 8.88
C THR A 22 -21.84 -9.51 8.52
N THR A 23 -22.52 -9.15 7.43
CA THR A 23 -22.63 -7.75 7.01
C THR A 23 -23.39 -6.90 8.02
N THR A 24 -22.97 -5.65 8.19
CA THR A 24 -23.68 -4.63 8.99
C THR A 24 -24.73 -3.88 8.17
N ASN A 25 -24.80 -4.10 6.86
CA ASN A 25 -25.77 -3.43 6.01
C ASN A 25 -27.20 -3.92 6.33
N PRO A 26 -28.14 -3.00 6.67
CA PRO A 26 -29.52 -3.38 7.01
C PRO A 26 -30.34 -3.84 5.81
N THR A 27 -29.96 -3.46 4.59
CA THR A 27 -30.73 -3.72 3.36
C THR A 27 -30.02 -4.78 2.52
N ILE A 28 -30.16 -6.05 2.90
CA ILE A 28 -29.53 -7.19 2.22
C ILE A 28 -30.51 -8.32 1.95
N PHE A 29 -30.20 -9.17 0.97
CA PHE A 29 -30.94 -10.41 0.75
C PHE A 29 -30.52 -11.46 1.79
N ASN A 30 -31.49 -12.24 2.26
CA ASN A 30 -31.25 -13.44 3.04
C ASN A 30 -31.46 -14.67 2.13
N ILE A 31 -30.42 -15.48 1.98
CA ILE A 31 -30.41 -16.67 1.14
C ILE A 31 -30.18 -17.87 2.05
N SER A 32 -31.22 -18.70 2.24
CA SER A 32 -31.15 -19.92 3.07
C SER A 32 -30.68 -19.67 4.51
N GLY A 33 -31.09 -18.56 5.12
CA GLY A 33 -30.70 -18.18 6.48
C GLY A 33 -29.39 -17.42 6.57
N LYS A 34 -28.64 -17.27 5.46
CA LYS A 34 -27.39 -16.51 5.40
C LYS A 34 -27.59 -15.15 4.75
N LYS A 35 -27.03 -14.11 5.37
CA LYS A 35 -27.00 -12.76 4.80
C LYS A 35 -26.04 -12.67 3.62
N GLN A 36 -26.46 -11.98 2.56
CA GLN A 36 -25.60 -11.65 1.44
C GLN A 36 -24.53 -10.64 1.86
N SER A 37 -23.28 -10.90 1.49
CA SER A 37 -22.16 -9.99 1.73
C SER A 37 -22.04 -8.93 0.64
N CYS A 38 -21.49 -7.80 1.03
CA CYS A 38 -21.26 -6.61 0.22
C CYS A 38 -19.76 -6.27 0.17
N ILE A 39 -19.39 -5.49 -0.84
CA ILE A 39 -18.09 -4.85 -0.90
C ILE A 39 -17.89 -3.97 0.34
N GLY A 40 -16.73 -4.08 0.98
CA GLY A 40 -16.40 -3.39 2.23
C GLY A 40 -16.75 -4.18 3.50
N ASP A 41 -17.40 -5.33 3.39
CA ASP A 41 -17.59 -6.23 4.53
C ASP A 41 -16.27 -6.83 5.00
N ASP A 42 -16.28 -7.26 6.26
CA ASP A 42 -15.14 -7.80 6.97
C ASP A 42 -14.93 -9.29 6.69
N VAL A 43 -13.66 -9.70 6.61
CA VAL A 43 -13.25 -11.09 6.46
C VAL A 43 -12.13 -11.39 7.45
N TRP A 44 -12.32 -12.37 8.31
CA TRP A 44 -11.25 -12.86 9.18
C TRP A 44 -10.32 -13.77 8.40
N CYS A 45 -9.04 -13.45 8.29
CA CYS A 45 -8.06 -14.28 7.58
C CYS A 45 -7.19 -15.06 8.57
N PRO A 46 -7.29 -16.41 8.67
CA PRO A 46 -6.45 -17.20 9.56
C PRO A 46 -4.99 -17.27 9.10
N ALA A 47 -4.73 -17.11 7.79
CA ALA A 47 -3.38 -17.21 7.23
C ALA A 47 -2.45 -16.05 7.67
N CYS A 48 -2.99 -14.84 7.81
CA CYS A 48 -2.23 -13.68 8.29
C CYS A 48 -2.74 -13.12 9.62
N GLN A 49 -3.70 -13.82 10.25
CA GLN A 49 -4.30 -13.47 11.54
C GLN A 49 -4.77 -12.02 11.62
N SER A 50 -5.39 -11.52 10.55
CA SER A 50 -5.87 -10.15 10.48
C SER A 50 -7.26 -10.07 9.88
N MET A 51 -7.98 -9.00 10.23
CA MET A 51 -9.17 -8.60 9.51
C MET A 51 -8.77 -8.03 8.14
N GLY A 52 -9.48 -8.44 7.10
CA GLY A 52 -9.40 -7.87 5.77
C GLY A 52 -10.76 -7.37 5.32
N LYS A 53 -10.76 -6.57 4.26
CA LYS A 53 -11.98 -6.01 3.65
C LYS A 53 -12.22 -6.61 2.27
N ILE A 54 -13.48 -6.88 1.94
CA ILE A 54 -13.85 -7.33 0.60
C ILE A 54 -13.69 -6.18 -0.39
N VAL A 55 -12.94 -6.41 -1.48
CA VAL A 55 -12.80 -5.45 -2.58
C VAL A 55 -13.22 -6.01 -3.92
N PRO A 56 -13.83 -5.16 -4.76
CA PRO A 56 -14.40 -5.61 -6.01
C PRO A 56 -13.31 -5.95 -7.03
N THR A 57 -13.39 -7.13 -7.65
CA THR A 57 -12.55 -7.52 -8.79
C THR A 57 -13.37 -8.14 -9.91
N GLY A 58 -12.98 -7.94 -11.17
CA GLY A 58 -13.61 -8.60 -12.31
C GLY A 58 -14.93 -7.99 -12.82
N PRO A 59 -15.50 -8.56 -13.90
CA PRO A 59 -16.75 -8.11 -14.52
C PRO A 59 -17.95 -8.37 -13.60
N ARG A 60 -18.95 -7.49 -13.60
CA ARG A 60 -20.19 -7.69 -12.83
C ARG A 60 -21.41 -6.96 -13.40
N LEU A 61 -22.60 -7.31 -12.92
CA LEU A 61 -23.81 -6.56 -13.20
C LEU A 61 -23.84 -5.24 -12.39
N SER A 62 -24.38 -4.18 -13.00
CA SER A 62 -24.46 -2.85 -12.38
C SER A 62 -25.69 -2.85 -11.47
N PHE A 63 -25.54 -3.41 -10.28
CA PHE A 63 -26.59 -3.52 -9.28
C PHE A 63 -26.05 -3.13 -7.91
N SER A 64 -26.83 -2.35 -7.18
CA SER A 64 -26.53 -1.92 -5.82
C SER A 64 -27.81 -2.09 -4.99
N LEU A 65 -27.66 -2.70 -3.82
CA LEU A 65 -28.76 -2.95 -2.89
C LEU A 65 -28.58 -2.04 -1.68
N GLY A 66 -29.51 -1.12 -1.46
CA GLY A 66 -29.39 -0.13 -0.38
C GLY A 66 -28.11 0.74 -0.47
N GLY A 67 -27.56 0.94 -1.67
CA GLY A 67 -26.32 1.68 -1.88
C GLY A 67 -25.04 0.84 -1.78
N ALA A 68 -25.12 -0.43 -1.35
CA ALA A 68 -23.97 -1.32 -1.31
C ALA A 68 -23.92 -2.29 -2.50
N MET A 69 -22.71 -2.47 -3.03
CA MET A 69 -22.44 -3.41 -4.11
C MET A 69 -22.29 -4.82 -3.54
N PRO A 70 -22.97 -5.83 -4.10
CA PRO A 70 -22.78 -7.23 -3.71
C PRO A 70 -21.34 -7.74 -3.89
N ALA A 71 -20.89 -8.60 -3.00
CA ALA A 71 -19.65 -9.36 -3.14
C ALA A 71 -19.85 -10.62 -3.99
N LEU A 72 -18.90 -10.93 -4.87
CA LEU A 72 -18.95 -12.06 -5.80
C LEU A 72 -17.74 -12.99 -5.64
N ASN A 73 -17.85 -14.24 -6.10
CA ASN A 73 -16.69 -15.15 -6.16
C ASN A 73 -15.56 -14.52 -6.99
N ASP A 74 -14.32 -14.80 -6.62
CA ASP A 74 -13.09 -14.18 -7.17
C ASP A 74 -12.90 -12.69 -6.86
N ASP A 75 -13.81 -12.04 -6.11
CA ASP A 75 -13.48 -10.78 -5.43
C ASP A 75 -12.39 -11.03 -4.37
N LEU A 76 -11.66 -9.98 -3.98
CA LEU A 76 -10.46 -10.13 -3.17
C LEU A 76 -10.72 -9.75 -1.71
N CYS A 77 -10.05 -10.45 -0.80
CA CYS A 77 -9.91 -10.04 0.59
C CYS A 77 -8.61 -9.24 0.74
N LEU A 78 -8.70 -7.93 1.01
CA LEU A 78 -7.56 -7.09 1.33
C LEU A 78 -7.17 -7.26 2.81
N CYS A 79 -6.52 -8.38 3.11
CA CYS A 79 -5.81 -8.61 4.35
C CYS A 79 -4.29 -8.37 4.16
N LYS A 80 -3.46 -8.88 5.09
CA LYS A 80 -1.98 -8.77 5.02
C LYS A 80 -1.33 -9.79 4.07
N CYS A 81 -2.08 -10.72 3.47
CA CYS A 81 -1.56 -11.70 2.53
C CYS A 81 -1.14 -11.08 1.18
N ASN A 82 -0.08 -11.62 0.58
CA ASN A 82 0.34 -11.31 -0.79
C ASN A 82 0.58 -12.62 -1.56
N PRO A 83 -0.17 -12.91 -2.64
CA PRO A 83 -1.28 -12.12 -3.19
C PRO A 83 -2.51 -12.11 -2.27
N PRO A 84 -3.39 -11.09 -2.39
CA PRO A 84 -4.67 -11.07 -1.69
C PRO A 84 -5.51 -12.33 -2.00
N PRO A 85 -6.08 -13.01 -0.99
CA PRO A 85 -6.90 -14.19 -1.19
C PRO A 85 -8.19 -13.86 -1.93
N LYS A 86 -8.70 -14.82 -2.71
CA LYS A 86 -9.97 -14.69 -3.44
C LYS A 86 -11.12 -15.28 -2.65
N LEU A 87 -12.31 -14.70 -2.79
CA LEU A 87 -13.54 -15.22 -2.20
C LEU A 87 -14.06 -16.45 -2.95
N VAL A 88 -14.52 -17.43 -2.20
CA VAL A 88 -15.03 -18.73 -2.64
C VAL A 88 -16.46 -18.88 -2.13
N HIS A 89 -17.38 -19.08 -3.07
CA HIS A 89 -18.80 -19.24 -2.77
C HIS A 89 -19.08 -20.60 -2.12
N SER A 90 -19.97 -20.66 -1.13
CA SER A 90 -20.48 -21.95 -0.62
C SER A 90 -21.70 -22.47 -1.39
N GLN A 91 -22.31 -21.64 -2.23
CA GLN A 91 -23.58 -21.92 -2.89
C GLN A 91 -23.56 -21.54 -4.37
N THR A 92 -24.38 -22.22 -5.18
CA THR A 92 -24.46 -22.01 -6.64
C THR A 92 -25.84 -21.63 -7.17
N SER A 93 -26.83 -21.42 -6.29
CA SER A 93 -28.21 -21.08 -6.67
C SER A 93 -28.39 -19.58 -6.93
N PHE A 94 -27.75 -18.74 -6.12
CA PHE A 94 -27.79 -17.28 -6.24
C PHE A 94 -26.55 -16.79 -6.99
N LYS A 95 -26.76 -16.32 -8.22
CA LYS A 95 -25.70 -15.99 -9.18
C LYS A 95 -26.14 -14.92 -10.17
N GLU A 96 -25.16 -14.25 -10.77
CA GLU A 96 -25.32 -13.43 -11.95
C GLU A 96 -24.66 -14.11 -13.17
N ILE A 97 -25.27 -13.89 -14.33
CA ILE A 97 -24.77 -14.38 -15.62
C ILE A 97 -24.45 -13.14 -16.46
N ILE A 98 -23.19 -13.05 -16.87
CA ILE A 98 -22.64 -11.96 -17.66
C ILE A 98 -22.51 -12.47 -19.09
N ASP A 99 -23.31 -11.91 -19.99
CA ASP A 99 -23.27 -12.28 -21.41
C ASP A 99 -21.94 -11.89 -22.08
N ASP A 100 -21.70 -12.49 -23.24
CA ASP A 100 -20.45 -12.31 -23.99
C ASP A 100 -20.24 -10.84 -24.43
N ASN A 101 -21.32 -10.08 -24.68
CA ASN A 101 -21.23 -8.67 -25.09
C ASN A 101 -20.78 -7.79 -23.91
N ARG A 102 -21.42 -7.95 -22.75
CA ARG A 102 -21.07 -7.25 -21.52
C ARG A 102 -19.66 -7.60 -21.05
N LEU A 103 -19.26 -8.87 -21.21
CA LEU A 103 -17.89 -9.30 -20.92
C LEU A 103 -16.88 -8.61 -21.86
N ALA A 104 -17.17 -8.56 -23.16
CA ALA A 104 -16.32 -7.86 -24.13
C ALA A 104 -16.23 -6.34 -23.85
N GLN A 105 -17.34 -5.72 -23.45
CA GLN A 105 -17.36 -4.31 -23.03
C GLN A 105 -16.45 -4.07 -21.81
N TYR A 106 -16.54 -4.94 -20.79
CA TYR A 106 -15.69 -4.86 -19.61
C TYR A 106 -14.19 -4.99 -19.97
N GLN A 107 -13.84 -5.95 -20.84
CA GLN A 107 -12.47 -6.16 -21.28
C GLN A 107 -11.92 -4.94 -22.02
N LYS A 108 -12.71 -4.36 -22.94
CA LYS A 108 -12.35 -3.13 -23.65
C LYS A 108 -12.11 -1.97 -22.69
N ALA A 109 -13.01 -1.75 -21.72
CA ALA A 109 -12.88 -0.69 -20.73
C ALA A 109 -11.64 -0.87 -19.84
N ARG A 110 -11.35 -2.10 -19.41
CA ARG A 110 -10.16 -2.42 -18.61
C ARG A 110 -8.87 -2.17 -19.39
N GLU A 111 -8.83 -2.54 -20.66
CA GLU A 111 -7.68 -2.31 -21.54
C GLU A 111 -7.48 -0.81 -21.81
N GLN A 112 -8.55 -0.06 -22.09
CA GLN A 112 -8.49 1.40 -22.24
C GLN A 112 -7.95 2.08 -20.99
N TYR A 113 -8.39 1.66 -19.79
CA TYR A 113 -7.86 2.17 -18.52
C TYR A 113 -6.38 1.85 -18.34
N ARG A 114 -5.94 0.63 -18.70
CA ARG A 114 -4.54 0.24 -18.66
C ARG A 114 -3.69 1.10 -19.58
N GLN A 115 -4.15 1.29 -20.82
CA GLN A 115 -3.46 2.11 -21.82
C GLN A 115 -3.39 3.57 -21.40
N SER A 116 -4.47 4.15 -20.87
CA SER A 116 -4.45 5.55 -20.39
C SER A 116 -3.53 5.74 -19.20
N LYS A 117 -3.46 4.79 -18.25
CA LYS A 117 -2.50 4.84 -17.15
C LYS A 117 -1.04 4.77 -17.64
N LEU A 118 -0.76 3.93 -18.64
CA LEU A 118 0.56 3.87 -19.26
C LEU A 118 0.90 5.20 -19.96
N GLN A 119 -0.01 5.71 -20.80
CA GLN A 119 0.19 6.98 -21.51
C GLN A 119 0.41 8.16 -20.56
N ASN A 120 -0.36 8.26 -19.47
CA ASN A 120 -0.15 9.30 -18.46
C ASN A 120 1.22 9.19 -17.78
N ASN A 121 1.70 7.97 -17.51
CA ASN A 121 3.04 7.77 -16.99
C ASN A 121 4.11 8.23 -17.98
N PHE A 122 3.95 7.90 -19.28
CA PHE A 122 4.86 8.34 -20.36
C PHE A 122 4.83 9.86 -20.58
N ALA A 123 3.66 10.49 -20.57
CA ALA A 123 3.52 11.93 -20.72
C ALA A 123 4.16 12.69 -19.54
N ASN A 124 4.02 12.18 -18.31
CA ASN A 124 4.72 12.71 -17.13
C ASN A 124 6.23 12.50 -17.17
N THR A 125 6.75 11.53 -17.95
CA THR A 125 8.21 11.36 -18.13
C THR A 125 8.75 12.27 -19.23
N GLN A 126 7.95 12.63 -20.24
CA GLN A 126 8.37 13.51 -21.34
C GLN A 126 8.16 15.01 -21.05
N ALA A 127 7.31 15.37 -20.07
CA ALA A 127 6.96 16.76 -19.79
C ALA A 127 7.95 17.50 -18.87
N ASN A 128 8.94 16.83 -18.27
CA ASN A 128 10.01 17.46 -17.50
C ASN A 128 11.17 16.47 -17.34
N ASP A 129 12.13 16.46 -18.27
CA ASP A 129 13.39 15.71 -18.10
C ASP A 129 14.25 16.27 -16.94
N ASP A 130 13.90 17.48 -16.45
CA ASP A 130 14.56 18.19 -15.34
C ASP A 130 13.77 18.15 -14.00
N GLU A 131 12.52 17.66 -13.97
CA GLU A 131 11.77 17.45 -12.72
C GLU A 131 11.31 15.99 -12.61
N LEU A 132 11.85 15.29 -11.60
CA LEU A 132 11.44 13.93 -11.27
C LEU A 132 9.90 13.82 -11.20
N PRO A 133 9.29 12.80 -11.83
CA PRO A 133 7.84 12.63 -11.82
C PRO A 133 7.36 12.55 -10.37
N LYS A 134 6.38 13.39 -10.02
CA LYS A 134 5.78 13.39 -8.68
C LYS A 134 4.99 12.10 -8.48
N PHE A 135 5.62 11.09 -7.88
CA PHE A 135 4.95 9.88 -7.45
C PHE A 135 4.48 10.03 -6.01
N THR A 136 3.23 9.71 -5.74
CA THR A 136 2.71 9.60 -4.37
C THR A 136 2.97 8.18 -3.87
N VAL A 137 3.89 8.02 -2.93
CA VAL A 137 4.10 6.75 -2.23
C VAL A 137 3.10 6.64 -1.09
N HIS A 138 2.19 5.67 -1.16
CA HIS A 138 1.36 5.30 -0.02
C HIS A 138 2.13 4.32 0.88
N PHE A 139 2.65 4.80 2.00
CA PHE A 139 3.22 3.94 3.02
C PHE A 139 2.09 3.31 3.83
N ARG A 140 1.93 1.98 3.75
CA ARG A 140 1.11 1.24 4.73
C ARG A 140 1.85 1.26 6.07
N ARG A 141 1.25 1.81 7.10
CA ARG A 141 1.74 1.75 8.49
C ARG A 141 0.72 1.01 9.34
N ASP A 142 1.17 0.29 10.35
CA ASP A 142 0.26 -0.33 11.31
C ASP A 142 -0.42 0.75 12.18
N ASP A 143 -1.63 0.45 12.66
CA ASP A 143 -2.48 1.39 13.43
C ASP A 143 -1.82 1.87 14.74
N ASN A 144 -0.87 1.09 15.27
CA ASN A 144 -0.12 1.42 16.49
C ASN A 144 1.11 2.32 16.24
N TYR A 145 1.23 2.92 15.04
CA TYR A 145 2.36 3.78 14.70
C TYR A 145 2.32 5.12 15.47
N GLN A 146 3.17 5.24 16.49
CA GLN A 146 3.24 6.40 17.40
C GLN A 146 4.06 7.59 16.86
N GLY A 147 4.12 7.79 15.54
CA GLY A 147 4.69 9.03 14.99
C GLY A 147 6.16 9.30 15.30
N ARG A 148 6.99 8.30 15.62
CA ARG A 148 8.44 8.50 15.75
C ARG A 148 9.04 8.62 14.34
N TYR A 149 9.38 9.85 13.95
CA TYR A 149 9.71 10.23 12.57
C TYR A 149 11.15 9.87 12.14
N GLY A 150 11.29 9.46 10.87
CA GLY A 150 12.53 9.40 10.10
C GLY A 150 12.40 8.53 8.84
N PHE A 151 12.97 8.95 7.72
CA PHE A 151 13.23 8.08 6.56
C PHE A 151 14.30 7.07 6.98
N ASP A 152 13.88 5.99 7.65
CA ASP A 152 14.73 4.91 8.10
C ASP A 152 15.08 3.98 6.92
N TRP A 153 15.86 4.51 5.97
CA TRP A 153 16.58 3.70 4.98
C TRP A 153 17.96 3.31 5.52
N LEU A 154 18.05 2.87 6.78
CA LEU A 154 19.11 1.99 7.23
C LEU A 154 18.77 1.44 8.62
N ARG A 155 18.03 0.34 8.68
CA ARG A 155 18.04 -0.45 9.91
C ARG A 155 19.43 -1.03 10.14
N ASP A 156 19.84 -1.15 11.40
CA ASP A 156 21.15 -1.73 11.79
C ASP A 156 21.38 -3.13 11.19
N GLU A 157 20.31 -3.88 10.95
CA GLU A 157 20.33 -5.18 10.26
C GLU A 157 20.76 -5.13 8.77
N TYR A 158 20.85 -3.94 8.18
CA TYR A 158 21.42 -3.69 6.84
C TYR A 158 22.87 -3.19 6.89
N VAL A 159 23.45 -3.01 8.08
CA VAL A 159 24.89 -2.72 8.25
C VAL A 159 25.63 -4.05 8.33
N TYR A 160 25.99 -4.61 7.18
CA TYR A 160 26.86 -5.78 7.12
C TYR A 160 28.30 -5.33 7.32
N ASP A 161 29.01 -5.95 8.27
CA ASP A 161 30.45 -5.83 8.36
C ASP A 161 31.05 -6.46 7.11
N VAL A 162 31.64 -5.66 6.23
CA VAL A 162 32.30 -6.17 5.04
C VAL A 162 33.62 -6.78 5.51
N GLY A 163 33.51 -8.03 5.98
CA GLY A 163 34.65 -8.86 6.34
C GLY A 163 35.69 -8.78 5.24
N GLY A 164 36.90 -8.36 5.61
CA GLY A 164 37.96 -8.07 4.69
C GLY A 164 38.36 -9.30 3.87
N GLU A 165 37.94 -9.33 2.61
CA GLU A 165 38.70 -9.98 1.56
C GLU A 165 38.86 -9.00 0.40
N GLN A 166 40.10 -8.87 -0.03
CA GLN A 166 40.58 -7.94 -1.04
C GLN A 166 40.01 -8.27 -2.42
N SER A 167 38.76 -7.92 -2.69
CA SER A 167 38.28 -7.82 -4.06
C SER A 167 38.77 -6.52 -4.66
N GLN A 168 39.78 -6.64 -5.52
CA GLN A 168 40.34 -5.58 -6.36
C GLN A 168 39.24 -4.95 -7.23
N ILE A 169 38.57 -3.93 -6.69
CA ILE A 169 37.74 -3.02 -7.46
C ILE A 169 38.40 -1.65 -7.34
N SER A 170 39.07 -1.25 -8.41
CA SER A 170 39.66 0.07 -8.58
C SER A 170 38.55 1.12 -8.69
N ILE A 171 38.06 1.61 -7.55
CA ILE A 171 37.29 2.87 -7.50
C ILE A 171 37.95 3.73 -6.42
N ALA A 172 39.10 4.31 -6.78
CA ALA A 172 39.95 5.08 -5.88
C ALA A 172 39.34 6.43 -5.42
N GLU A 173 38.12 6.79 -5.87
CA GLU A 173 37.49 8.06 -5.49
C GLU A 173 36.14 7.92 -4.75
N GLN A 174 35.50 6.74 -4.73
CA GLN A 174 34.21 6.55 -4.03
C GLN A 174 34.35 5.86 -2.67
N GLY A 175 35.38 5.02 -2.46
CA GLY A 175 35.63 4.36 -1.16
C GLY A 175 36.09 5.33 -0.07
N THR A 176 36.74 6.43 -0.45
CA THR A 176 37.15 7.51 0.46
C THR A 176 35.98 8.38 0.90
N LEU A 177 34.98 8.59 0.03
CA LEU A 177 33.80 9.39 0.35
C LEU A 177 32.94 8.70 1.41
N ILE A 178 32.62 7.42 1.21
CA ILE A 178 31.72 6.69 2.11
C ILE A 178 32.35 6.56 3.51
N SER A 179 33.64 6.22 3.57
CA SER A 179 34.37 6.14 4.85
C SER A 179 34.51 7.50 5.53
N ALA A 180 34.71 8.59 4.77
CA ALA A 180 34.72 9.95 5.32
C ALA A 180 33.36 10.35 5.88
N PHE A 181 32.26 10.03 5.19
CA PHE A 181 30.90 10.33 5.65
C PHE A 181 30.54 9.57 6.93
N ILE A 182 30.90 8.28 7.03
CA ILE A 182 30.68 7.48 8.24
C ILE A 182 31.45 8.05 9.43
N LYS A 183 32.69 8.50 9.20
CA LYS A 183 33.53 9.12 10.23
C LYS A 183 32.99 10.48 10.68
N GLN A 184 32.42 11.24 9.75
CA GLN A 184 31.77 12.52 10.05
C GLN A 184 30.49 12.28 10.86
N TYR A 185 29.62 11.37 10.44
CA TYR A 185 28.39 11.02 11.14
C TYR A 185 28.65 10.62 12.60
N THR A 186 29.58 9.68 12.82
CA THR A 186 29.96 9.23 14.17
C THR A 186 30.55 10.35 15.04
N THR A 187 31.21 11.34 14.44
CA THR A 187 31.77 12.50 15.17
C THR A 187 30.72 13.49 15.64
N TYR A 188 29.60 13.62 14.92
CA TYR A 188 28.58 14.65 15.17
C TYR A 188 27.28 14.11 15.77
N GLN A 189 27.05 12.79 15.80
CA GLN A 189 25.81 12.18 16.28
C GLN A 189 25.42 12.55 17.73
N ASN A 190 26.40 12.90 18.58
CA ASN A 190 26.18 13.20 20.00
C ASN A 190 26.54 14.64 20.39
N LYS A 191 26.77 15.54 19.43
CA LYS A 191 27.10 16.94 19.73
C LYS A 191 25.83 17.79 19.86
N PRO A 192 25.71 18.63 20.90
CA PRO A 192 24.57 19.52 21.04
C PRO A 192 24.51 20.53 19.88
N VAL A 193 23.30 20.73 19.38
CA VAL A 193 23.03 21.48 18.16
C VAL A 193 23.04 22.99 18.45
N SER A 194 24.23 23.59 18.53
CA SER A 194 24.40 25.05 18.68
C SER A 194 25.06 25.72 17.48
N VAL A 195 25.20 25.03 16.34
CA VAL A 195 25.93 25.49 15.15
C VAL A 195 25.06 25.41 13.89
N ILE A 196 23.78 25.78 13.99
CA ILE A 196 22.87 25.77 12.82
C ILE A 196 23.12 27.00 11.93
N ASP A 197 23.51 28.14 12.51
CA ASP A 197 23.61 29.41 11.79
C ASP A 197 24.70 29.43 10.70
N GLU A 198 25.73 28.60 10.85
CA GLU A 198 26.84 28.52 9.89
C GLU A 198 26.43 27.76 8.60
N PHE A 199 25.59 26.74 8.72
CA PHE A 199 25.14 25.90 7.58
C PHE A 199 24.13 26.61 6.67
N ALA A 200 23.25 27.43 7.24
CA ALA A 200 22.26 28.20 6.47
C ALA A 200 22.94 29.23 5.54
N SER A 201 24.16 29.66 5.87
CA SER A 201 24.93 30.63 5.08
C SER A 201 25.60 30.03 3.83
N ILE A 202 25.77 28.70 3.76
CA ILE A 202 26.58 28.02 2.73
C ILE A 202 25.77 27.64 1.49
N ARG A 203 24.44 27.47 1.59
CA ARG A 203 23.55 27.16 0.46
C ARG A 203 22.21 27.87 0.59
N ALA A 204 22.11 29.06 0.01
CA ALA A 204 20.90 29.89 0.02
C ALA A 204 19.74 29.29 -0.82
N ASP A 205 20.02 28.30 -1.67
CA ASP A 205 19.11 27.67 -2.61
C ASP A 205 18.47 26.37 -2.10
N TYR A 206 19.02 25.77 -1.04
CA TYR A 206 18.52 24.50 -0.51
C TYR A 206 18.63 24.42 1.02
N ILE A 207 17.49 24.55 1.69
CA ILE A 207 17.33 24.26 3.12
C ILE A 207 16.65 22.89 3.24
N PRO A 208 17.35 21.85 3.71
CA PRO A 208 16.75 20.53 3.80
C PRO A 208 15.61 20.51 4.84
N ALA A 209 14.56 19.73 4.57
CA ALA A 209 13.29 19.77 5.31
C ALA A 209 13.40 19.55 6.83
N TRP A 210 14.45 18.88 7.30
CA TRP A 210 14.73 18.67 8.73
C TRP A 210 15.26 19.92 9.45
N LEU A 211 15.75 20.93 8.72
CA LEU A 211 16.07 22.27 9.25
C LEU A 211 14.85 23.19 9.32
N ASN A 212 13.75 22.86 8.64
CA ASN A 212 12.54 23.71 8.56
C ASN A 212 11.49 23.35 9.62
N ILE A 213 11.90 22.63 10.67
CA ILE A 213 11.02 22.25 11.78
C ILE A 213 10.84 23.48 12.67
N PRO A 214 9.60 23.98 12.88
CA PRO A 214 9.35 25.10 13.77
C PRO A 214 9.92 24.80 15.16
N THR A 215 10.68 25.75 15.68
CA THR A 215 11.35 25.69 16.99
C THR A 215 10.40 25.50 18.18
N GLU A 216 9.09 25.61 17.97
CA GLU A 216 8.07 25.56 19.03
C GLU A 216 7.80 24.17 19.62
N LEU A 217 8.35 23.09 19.07
CA LEU A 217 8.21 21.74 19.65
C LEU A 217 9.37 21.31 20.57
N LYS A 218 10.38 22.15 20.80
CA LYS A 218 11.57 21.78 21.60
C LYS A 218 11.39 21.90 23.12
N ASN A 219 10.26 22.39 23.62
CA ASN A 219 10.11 22.71 25.06
C ASN A 219 9.26 21.72 25.88
N TYR A 220 8.82 20.58 25.33
CA TYR A 220 7.98 19.64 26.10
C TYR A 220 8.73 18.57 26.91
N HIS A 221 10.07 18.59 26.95
CA HIS A 221 10.84 17.65 27.77
C HIS A 221 11.95 18.32 28.57
N THR A 222 11.61 19.32 29.37
CA THR A 222 12.37 19.65 30.59
C THR A 222 11.48 20.38 31.59
N THR A 223 10.66 19.62 32.32
CA THR A 223 10.30 19.96 33.70
C THR A 223 9.94 18.68 34.45
N THR A 224 10.78 18.40 35.45
CA THR A 224 10.47 17.67 36.69
C THR A 224 9.13 18.01 37.29
#